data_AF-A0A9P0LLI6-F1
#
_entry.id   AF-A0A9P0LLI6-F1
#
_cell.length_a   1.000
_cell.length_b   1.000
_cell.length_c   1.000
_cell.angle_alpha   90.00
_cell.angle_beta   90.00
_cell.angle_gamma   90.00
#
_symmetry.space_group_name_H-M   'P 1'
#
loop_
_entity.id
_entity.type
_entity.pdbx_description
1 polymer ?
#
loop_
_entity_poly.entity_id
_entity_poly.type
_entity_poly.pdbx_seq_one_letter_code
_entity_poly.pdbx_strand_id
1 'polypeptide(L)'
;MALWRPWDNAPSHEEMVDEPVQAEFFHKDLEEQTQRVILNMYDCLKNENPDSSQNQILNRICILTKISRSTIYRVIKRGDVVNHSFHRKRIGQKLKRIDVGFQEDIRRIIYGFHKENLVPTLEMIRDKLKDYPEDFYNYKCSDSLHCIVKLCGFQYKKLDKRMVIMESSRIVELRQEFLHKVKIYREQKRNLIYLDETWYDTHDVVQYGWVDDSNKCILNAPCNRGKRIIILHAGSENGFIPNALLLSAKNIKESCADYHEDMTSDLFEKWIEQQLIPNISPNSVIIMDNASYHSRQKNKIPNTGTKKQDIIDFMKDKGMEIPQKSTKAILLDLIKRQKFEKEYVVDNLLQQNGHEVLRLPPYYCIFNPIELVWAALKKK
;
A
#
# COMPACT_ATOMS: atom_id res chain seq x y z
N MET A 1 26.21 30.83 80.02
CA MET A 1 25.36 32.01 80.26
C MET A 1 23.95 31.60 79.91
N ALA A 2 23.05 31.60 80.90
CA ALA A 2 21.59 31.38 80.82
C ALA A 2 21.10 29.99 80.30
N LEU A 3 20.04 29.38 80.82
CA LEU A 3 19.29 29.47 82.08
C LEU A 3 18.41 28.20 82.14
N TRP A 4 18.27 27.70 83.35
CA TRP A 4 17.40 26.61 83.77
C TRP A 4 15.89 26.93 83.58
N ARG A 5 15.07 25.85 83.55
CA ARG A 5 13.59 25.79 83.41
C ARG A 5 12.81 26.53 84.53
N PRO A 6 11.49 26.77 84.36
CA PRO A 6 10.47 25.99 85.09
C PRO A 6 9.20 25.69 84.25
N TRP A 7 8.73 24.44 84.18
CA TRP A 7 7.62 23.81 84.93
C TRP A 7 6.20 24.24 84.52
N ASP A 8 5.35 23.20 84.38
CA ASP A 8 3.89 23.16 84.36
C ASP A 8 3.13 23.78 83.18
N ASN A 9 2.55 22.88 82.37
CA ASN A 9 1.10 22.79 82.21
C ASN A 9 0.75 21.45 81.56
N ALA A 10 -0.08 20.66 82.24
CA ALA A 10 -0.90 19.65 81.58
C ALA A 10 -2.15 20.37 81.00
N PRO A 11 -2.49 20.09 79.74
CA PRO A 11 -3.89 20.01 79.32
C PRO A 11 -4.14 18.60 78.74
N SER A 12 -5.05 17.83 79.33
CA SER A 12 -6.46 17.73 78.93
C SER A 12 -6.65 17.10 77.55
N HIS A 13 -7.36 15.96 77.55
CA HIS A 13 -8.03 15.32 76.41
C HIS A 13 -8.07 16.17 75.13
N GLU A 14 -7.13 15.92 74.22
CA GLU A 14 -7.24 16.33 72.83
C GLU A 14 -7.60 15.10 72.00
N GLU A 15 -8.73 15.25 71.32
CA GLU A 15 -9.34 14.31 70.38
C GLU A 15 -8.30 13.80 69.38
N MET A 16 -8.21 12.48 69.22
CA MET A 16 -7.50 11.90 68.09
C MET A 16 -8.24 12.29 66.81
N VAL A 17 -7.71 13.30 66.13
CA VAL A 17 -8.15 13.75 64.82
C VAL A 17 -7.96 12.60 63.83
N ASP A 18 -9.05 12.15 63.22
CA ASP A 18 -9.06 11.19 62.11
C ASP A 18 -8.34 11.82 60.90
N GLU A 19 -7.06 11.49 60.70
CA GLU A 19 -6.37 11.82 59.45
C GLU A 19 -6.95 10.98 58.29
N PRO A 20 -7.23 11.57 57.12
CA PRO A 20 -7.73 10.84 55.98
C PRO A 20 -6.64 9.92 55.40
N VAL A 21 -6.79 8.62 55.62
CA VAL A 21 -5.92 7.58 55.06
C VAL A 21 -5.98 7.65 53.52
N GLN A 22 -4.94 8.18 52.90
CA GLN A 22 -4.76 8.13 51.44
C GLN A 22 -4.47 6.69 51.01
N ALA A 23 -5.24 6.18 50.05
CA ALA A 23 -5.03 4.86 49.47
C ALA A 23 -3.85 4.92 48.49
N GLU A 24 -2.80 4.13 48.73
CA GLU A 24 -1.60 4.10 47.87
C GLU A 24 -1.73 3.13 46.68
N PHE A 25 -2.65 2.15 46.75
CA PHE A 25 -2.81 1.13 45.70
C PHE A 25 -4.13 1.27 44.92
N PHE A 26 -4.03 1.71 43.66
CA PHE A 26 -5.13 1.77 42.69
C PHE A 26 -5.08 0.61 41.68
N HIS A 27 -5.11 -0.64 42.14
CA HIS A 27 -5.22 -1.76 41.21
C HIS A 27 -6.66 -1.85 40.65
N LYS A 28 -6.79 -1.76 39.32
CA LYS A 28 -8.06 -2.00 38.61
C LYS A 28 -8.53 -3.45 38.73
N ASP A 29 -7.62 -4.37 39.04
CA ASP A 29 -7.87 -5.80 39.17
C ASP A 29 -7.00 -6.33 40.33
N LEU A 30 -7.64 -6.69 41.45
CA LEU A 30 -6.96 -7.24 42.62
C LEU A 30 -6.66 -8.72 42.38
N GLU A 31 -5.45 -9.18 42.67
CA GLU A 31 -5.08 -10.59 42.51
C GLU A 31 -5.89 -11.51 43.45
N GLU A 32 -6.10 -12.77 43.07
CA GLU A 32 -6.92 -13.73 43.82
C GLU A 32 -6.44 -13.90 45.26
N GLN A 33 -5.13 -13.98 45.47
CA GLN A 33 -4.53 -14.13 46.79
C GLN A 33 -4.84 -12.93 47.68
N THR A 34 -4.75 -11.70 47.15
CA THR A 34 -5.07 -10.47 47.89
C THR A 34 -6.55 -10.40 48.25
N GLN A 35 -7.45 -10.83 47.37
CA GLN A 35 -8.88 -10.93 47.69
C GLN A 35 -9.15 -11.94 48.82
N ARG A 36 -8.44 -13.08 48.80
CA ARG A 36 -8.56 -14.09 49.88
C ARG A 36 -8.11 -13.54 51.22
N VAL A 37 -7.00 -12.80 51.25
CA VAL A 37 -6.48 -12.15 52.46
C VAL A 37 -7.52 -11.16 53.01
N ILE A 38 -8.15 -10.35 52.17
CA ILE A 38 -9.20 -9.41 52.60
C ILE A 38 -10.38 -10.13 53.26
N LEU A 39 -10.86 -11.23 52.67
CA LEU A 39 -11.97 -12.01 53.23
C LEU A 39 -11.59 -12.63 54.58
N ASN A 40 -10.41 -13.25 54.67
CA ASN A 40 -9.92 -13.83 55.91
C ASN A 40 -9.75 -12.78 57.02
N MET A 41 -9.25 -11.59 56.69
CA MET A 41 -9.12 -10.48 57.64
C MET A 41 -10.49 -9.99 58.13
N TYR A 42 -11.49 -9.94 57.25
CA TYR A 42 -12.85 -9.57 57.62
C TYR A 42 -13.48 -10.59 58.57
N ASP A 43 -13.33 -11.89 58.28
CA ASP A 43 -13.86 -12.95 59.12
C ASP A 43 -13.17 -12.98 60.49
N CYS A 44 -11.83 -12.80 60.53
CA CYS A 44 -11.08 -12.74 61.78
C CYS A 44 -11.52 -11.58 62.67
N LEU A 45 -11.58 -10.36 62.11
CA LEU A 45 -11.97 -9.15 62.85
C LEU A 45 -13.43 -9.19 63.32
N LYS A 46 -14.31 -9.85 62.55
CA LYS A 46 -15.71 -10.04 62.92
C LYS A 46 -15.88 -11.08 64.04
N ASN A 47 -15.07 -12.14 64.03
CA ASN A 47 -15.08 -13.17 65.08
C ASN A 47 -14.46 -12.66 66.39
N GLU A 48 -13.43 -11.80 66.31
CA GLU A 48 -12.80 -11.19 67.49
C GLU A 48 -13.71 -10.19 68.19
N ASN A 49 -14.53 -9.44 67.45
CA ASN A 49 -15.46 -8.46 68.02
C ASN A 49 -16.82 -8.47 67.29
N PRO A 50 -17.78 -9.32 67.73
CA PRO A 50 -19.08 -9.49 67.07
C PRO A 50 -19.92 -8.22 66.99
N ASP A 51 -19.77 -7.32 67.97
CA ASP A 51 -20.53 -6.07 68.09
C ASP A 51 -19.93 -4.91 67.25
N SER A 52 -18.79 -5.13 66.59
CA SER A 52 -18.16 -4.10 65.76
C SER A 52 -19.00 -3.78 64.53
N SER A 53 -19.22 -2.49 64.28
CA SER A 53 -19.91 -2.05 63.07
C SER A 53 -19.10 -2.47 61.83
N GLN A 54 -19.79 -2.91 60.77
CA GLN A 54 -19.17 -3.24 59.50
C GLN A 54 -18.26 -2.10 58.98
N ASN A 55 -18.63 -0.85 59.25
CA ASN A 55 -17.82 0.32 58.88
C ASN A 55 -16.49 0.41 59.64
N GLN A 56 -16.45 0.01 60.91
CA GLN A 56 -15.22 -0.01 61.72
C GLN A 56 -14.26 -1.10 61.22
N ILE A 57 -14.80 -2.29 60.92
CA ILE A 57 -14.01 -3.40 60.36
C ILE A 57 -13.42 -3.02 59.00
N LEU A 58 -14.23 -2.40 58.12
CA LEU A 58 -13.77 -1.93 56.81
C LEU A 58 -12.66 -0.87 56.91
N ASN A 59 -12.79 0.07 57.84
CA ASN A 59 -11.74 1.07 58.10
C ASN A 59 -10.46 0.41 58.61
N ARG A 60 -10.56 -0.58 59.49
CA ARG A 60 -9.40 -1.30 60.00
C ARG A 60 -8.66 -2.05 58.90
N ILE A 61 -9.39 -2.75 58.02
CA ILE A 61 -8.79 -3.45 56.86
C ILE A 61 -8.18 -2.44 55.89
N CYS A 62 -8.82 -1.29 55.67
CA CYS A 62 -8.28 -0.21 54.83
C CYS A 62 -6.95 0.33 55.39
N ILE A 63 -6.84 0.53 56.70
CA ILE A 63 -5.60 0.95 57.36
C ILE A 63 -4.49 -0.10 57.20
N LEU A 64 -4.82 -1.38 57.43
CA LEU A 64 -3.87 -2.48 57.42
C LEU A 64 -3.36 -2.84 56.02
N THR A 65 -4.24 -2.82 55.02
CA THR A 65 -3.92 -3.25 53.65
C THR A 65 -3.58 -2.10 52.71
N LYS A 66 -3.89 -0.85 53.10
CA LYS A 66 -3.78 0.36 52.25
C LYS A 66 -4.56 0.28 50.94
N ILE A 67 -5.53 -0.64 50.85
CA ILE A 67 -6.43 -0.81 49.71
C ILE A 67 -7.66 0.10 49.91
N SER A 68 -8.16 0.68 48.81
CA SER A 68 -9.34 1.54 48.88
C SER A 68 -10.55 0.84 49.52
N ARG A 69 -11.22 1.55 50.42
CA ARG A 69 -12.42 1.07 51.14
C ARG A 69 -13.52 0.57 50.19
N SER A 70 -13.70 1.23 49.05
CA SER A 70 -14.69 0.84 48.03
C SER A 70 -14.39 -0.52 47.41
N THR A 71 -13.12 -0.89 47.30
CA THR A 71 -12.68 -2.19 46.76
C THR A 71 -12.82 -3.28 47.81
N ILE A 72 -12.41 -3.01 49.06
CA ILE A 72 -12.59 -3.93 50.20
C ILE A 72 -14.08 -4.25 50.39
N TYR A 73 -14.94 -3.23 50.39
CA TYR A 73 -16.39 -3.42 50.51
C TYR A 73 -16.96 -4.28 49.37
N ARG A 74 -16.48 -4.09 48.14
CA ARG A 74 -16.92 -4.87 46.98
C ARG A 74 -16.52 -6.34 47.11
N VAL A 75 -15.31 -6.64 47.58
CA VAL A 75 -14.83 -8.01 47.83
C VAL A 75 -15.66 -8.68 48.92
N ILE A 76 -15.85 -8.02 50.07
CA ILE A 76 -16.63 -8.58 51.19
C ILE A 76 -18.10 -8.79 50.82
N LYS A 77 -18.72 -7.83 50.12
CA LYS A 77 -20.11 -7.96 49.66
C LYS A 77 -20.29 -9.13 48.69
N ARG A 78 -19.25 -9.45 47.91
CA ARG A 78 -19.26 -10.55 46.96
C ARG A 78 -19.10 -11.91 47.65
N GLY A 79 -18.25 -11.99 48.67
CA GLY A 79 -18.05 -13.19 49.49
C GLY A 79 -17.22 -14.31 48.85
N ASP A 80 -16.71 -14.11 47.63
CA ASP A 80 -15.86 -15.06 46.91
C ASP A 80 -14.65 -14.37 46.24
N VAL A 81 -13.66 -15.18 45.86
CA VAL A 81 -12.44 -14.73 45.18
C VAL A 81 -12.60 -14.93 43.68
N VAL A 82 -12.25 -13.93 42.88
CA VAL A 82 -12.42 -13.97 41.43
C VAL A 82 -11.14 -13.70 40.67
N ASN A 83 -10.87 -14.58 39.70
CA ASN A 83 -9.82 -14.40 38.73
C ASN A 83 -10.13 -13.27 37.76
N HIS A 84 -9.44 -12.14 37.90
CA HIS A 84 -9.51 -11.05 36.92
C HIS A 84 -8.64 -11.29 35.68
N SER A 85 -7.88 -12.40 35.59
CA SER A 85 -7.03 -12.70 34.42
C SER A 85 -7.81 -13.03 33.14
N PHE A 86 -9.10 -13.35 33.25
CA PHE A 86 -9.95 -13.52 32.08
C PHE A 86 -10.29 -12.15 31.47
N HIS A 87 -9.50 -11.78 30.46
CA HIS A 87 -9.75 -10.65 29.58
C HIS A 87 -11.25 -10.55 29.27
N ARG A 88 -11.86 -9.38 29.54
CA ARG A 88 -13.19 -9.06 29.01
C ARG A 88 -13.16 -9.38 27.52
N LYS A 89 -13.90 -10.39 27.08
CA LYS A 89 -14.15 -10.62 25.66
C LYS A 89 -14.61 -9.28 25.10
N ARG A 90 -13.79 -8.68 24.22
CA ARG A 90 -14.14 -7.44 23.52
C ARG A 90 -15.56 -7.58 23.01
N ILE A 91 -16.31 -6.49 23.13
CA ILE A 91 -17.69 -6.30 22.68
C ILE A 91 -17.78 -6.62 21.18
N GLY A 92 -17.86 -7.90 20.84
CA GLY A 92 -18.02 -8.41 19.49
C GLY A 92 -19.27 -9.29 19.35
N GLN A 93 -19.98 -9.54 20.46
CA GLN A 93 -21.12 -10.46 20.49
C GLN A 93 -22.48 -9.82 20.21
N LYS A 94 -22.59 -8.49 20.06
CA LYS A 94 -23.89 -7.83 19.79
C LYS A 94 -24.35 -7.83 18.33
N LEU A 95 -23.50 -8.21 17.36
CA LEU A 95 -23.85 -8.17 15.94
C LEU A 95 -24.19 -9.53 15.32
N LYS A 96 -24.32 -10.60 16.14
CA LYS A 96 -24.63 -11.97 15.67
C LYS A 96 -26.08 -12.21 15.21
N ARG A 97 -26.85 -11.18 14.85
CA ARG A 97 -28.27 -11.29 14.45
C ARG A 97 -28.60 -10.49 13.19
N ILE A 98 -27.73 -10.54 12.19
CA ILE A 98 -28.02 -9.93 10.88
C ILE A 98 -28.20 -11.08 9.92
N ASP A 99 -29.41 -11.16 9.37
CA ASP A 99 -29.78 -12.17 8.38
C ASP A 99 -28.84 -12.12 7.16
N VAL A 100 -28.56 -13.29 6.59
CA VAL A 100 -27.69 -13.41 5.41
C VAL A 100 -28.31 -12.70 4.21
N GLY A 101 -29.65 -12.74 4.06
CA GLY A 101 -30.37 -12.01 3.02
C GLY A 101 -30.14 -10.50 3.11
N PHE A 102 -30.25 -9.94 4.32
CA PHE A 102 -30.00 -8.51 4.52
C PHE A 102 -28.55 -8.11 4.21
N GLN A 103 -27.56 -8.97 4.48
CA GLN A 103 -26.18 -8.70 4.07
C GLN A 103 -26.02 -8.64 2.54
N GLU A 104 -26.70 -9.53 1.81
CA GLU A 104 -26.70 -9.53 0.34
C GLU A 104 -27.38 -8.29 -0.24
N ASP A 105 -28.46 -7.81 0.37
CA ASP A 105 -29.13 -6.59 -0.06
C ASP A 105 -28.23 -5.35 0.09
N ILE A 106 -27.53 -5.24 1.23
CA ILE A 106 -26.53 -4.18 1.44
C ILE A 106 -25.40 -4.28 0.42
N ARG A 107 -24.90 -5.49 0.12
CA ARG A 107 -23.89 -5.69 -0.92
C ARG A 107 -24.41 -5.21 -2.28
N ARG A 108 -25.64 -5.58 -2.66
CA ARG A 108 -26.25 -5.20 -3.92
C ARG A 108 -26.42 -3.68 -4.05
N ILE A 109 -26.85 -3.00 -3.00
CA ILE A 109 -26.98 -1.53 -2.97
C ILE A 109 -25.61 -0.87 -3.18
N ILE A 110 -24.61 -1.29 -2.40
CA ILE A 110 -23.24 -0.74 -2.47
C ILE A 110 -22.63 -0.98 -3.87
N TYR A 111 -22.76 -2.19 -4.41
CA TYR A 111 -22.29 -2.49 -5.77
C TYR A 111 -23.06 -1.74 -6.85
N GLY A 112 -24.35 -1.47 -6.66
CA GLY A 112 -25.16 -0.63 -7.55
C GLY A 112 -24.60 0.78 -7.67
N PHE A 113 -24.28 1.43 -6.55
CA PHE A 113 -23.64 2.75 -6.57
C PHE A 113 -22.30 2.75 -7.33
N HIS A 114 -21.48 1.72 -7.12
CA HIS A 114 -20.21 1.59 -7.85
C HIS A 114 -20.40 1.39 -9.36
N LYS A 115 -21.46 0.68 -9.81
CA LYS A 115 -21.79 0.56 -11.25
C LYS A 115 -22.14 1.89 -11.89
N GLU A 116 -22.74 2.81 -11.13
CA GLU A 116 -23.10 4.16 -11.56
C GLU A 116 -21.95 5.17 -11.38
N ASN A 117 -20.73 4.70 -11.05
CA ASN A 117 -19.56 5.54 -10.72
C ASN A 117 -19.77 6.50 -9.52
N LEU A 118 -20.68 6.15 -8.61
CA LEU A 118 -20.92 6.88 -7.38
C LEU A 118 -20.18 6.22 -6.21
N VAL A 119 -19.65 7.04 -5.30
CA VAL A 119 -19.01 6.55 -4.06
C VAL A 119 -20.08 6.48 -2.97
N PRO A 120 -20.48 5.27 -2.51
CA PRO A 120 -21.57 5.15 -1.55
C PRO A 120 -21.17 5.71 -0.18
N THR A 121 -21.91 6.70 0.31
CA THR A 121 -21.84 7.15 1.70
C THR A 121 -22.87 6.39 2.56
N LEU A 122 -22.70 6.42 3.89
CA LEU A 122 -23.68 5.80 4.81
C LEU A 122 -25.08 6.42 4.66
N GLU A 123 -25.16 7.71 4.30
CA GLU A 123 -26.41 8.41 4.03
C GLU A 123 -27.07 7.91 2.75
N MET A 124 -26.32 7.77 1.66
CA MET A 124 -26.82 7.22 0.39
C MET A 124 -27.31 5.78 0.55
N ILE A 125 -26.61 4.97 1.34
CA ILE A 125 -27.03 3.59 1.65
C ILE A 125 -28.32 3.63 2.48
N ARG A 126 -28.42 4.50 3.49
CA ARG A 126 -29.62 4.67 4.31
C ARG A 126 -30.83 5.09 3.46
N ASP A 127 -30.65 6.00 2.52
CA ASP A 127 -31.73 6.46 1.65
C ASP A 127 -32.25 5.34 0.75
N LYS A 128 -31.36 4.55 0.13
CA LYS A 128 -31.76 3.36 -0.64
C LYS A 128 -32.43 2.28 0.20
N LEU A 129 -32.13 2.19 1.50
CA LEU A 129 -32.76 1.24 2.41
C LEU A 129 -34.18 1.67 2.82
N LYS A 130 -34.57 2.94 2.67
CA LYS A 130 -35.94 3.40 2.91
C LYS A 130 -36.93 2.89 1.86
N ASP A 131 -36.44 2.53 0.68
CA ASP A 131 -37.26 2.00 -0.43
C ASP A 131 -37.82 0.59 -0.15
N TYR A 132 -37.40 -0.04 0.95
CA TYR A 132 -37.75 -1.38 1.36
C TYR A 132 -38.47 -1.35 2.73
N PRO A 133 -39.31 -2.34 3.04
CA PRO A 133 -40.15 -2.33 4.25
C PRO A 133 -39.33 -2.27 5.55
N GLU A 134 -39.72 -1.38 6.48
CA GLU A 134 -38.98 -1.08 7.73
C GLU A 134 -38.76 -2.33 8.62
N ASP A 135 -39.67 -3.29 8.58
CA ASP A 135 -39.62 -4.51 9.40
C ASP A 135 -38.50 -5.49 8.98
N PHE A 136 -37.84 -5.25 7.84
CA PHE A 136 -36.81 -6.14 7.31
C PHE A 136 -35.40 -5.85 7.85
N TYR A 137 -35.17 -4.69 8.47
CA TYR A 137 -33.82 -4.21 8.79
C TYR A 137 -33.60 -3.90 10.26
N ASN A 138 -32.56 -4.51 10.84
CA ASN A 138 -32.26 -4.38 12.27
C ASN A 138 -31.09 -3.40 12.51
N TYR A 139 -31.22 -2.13 12.11
CA TYR A 139 -30.23 -1.08 12.42
C TYR A 139 -30.88 0.14 13.06
N LYS A 140 -30.29 0.65 14.15
CA LYS A 140 -30.91 1.69 14.99
C LYS A 140 -30.41 3.11 14.69
N CYS A 141 -29.20 3.23 14.14
CA CYS A 141 -28.54 4.51 13.89
C CYS A 141 -27.42 4.33 12.86
N SER A 142 -26.81 5.44 12.43
CA SER A 142 -25.69 5.45 11.47
C SER A 142 -24.51 4.59 11.94
N ASP A 143 -24.22 4.55 13.24
CA ASP A 143 -23.16 3.70 13.81
C ASP A 143 -23.48 2.21 13.66
N SER A 144 -24.77 1.85 13.83
CA SER A 144 -25.24 0.50 13.60
C SER A 144 -25.07 0.12 12.13
N LEU A 145 -25.48 0.98 11.21
CA LEU A 145 -25.32 0.76 9.76
C LEU A 145 -23.83 0.63 9.37
N HIS A 146 -22.96 1.47 9.91
CA HIS A 146 -21.51 1.38 9.70
C HIS A 146 -20.94 0.03 10.18
N CYS A 147 -21.37 -0.46 11.34
CA CYS A 147 -21.00 -1.80 11.82
C CYS A 147 -21.49 -2.91 10.88
N ILE A 148 -22.72 -2.80 10.35
CA ILE A 148 -23.28 -3.77 9.41
C ILE A 148 -22.51 -3.78 8.09
N VAL A 149 -22.19 -2.61 7.53
CA VAL A 149 -21.37 -2.48 6.31
C VAL A 149 -20.00 -3.14 6.50
N LYS A 150 -19.37 -2.96 7.67
CA LYS A 150 -18.12 -3.67 8.02
C LYS A 150 -18.30 -5.19 8.08
N LEU A 151 -19.41 -5.68 8.63
CA LEU A 151 -19.70 -7.12 8.68
C LEU A 151 -19.97 -7.72 7.31
N CYS A 152 -20.56 -6.94 6.39
CA CYS A 152 -20.77 -7.35 5.01
C CYS A 152 -19.44 -7.54 4.24
N GLY A 153 -18.30 -7.15 4.83
CA GLY A 153 -16.95 -7.31 4.26
C GLY A 153 -16.36 -6.02 3.71
N PHE A 154 -17.07 -4.89 3.80
CA PHE A 154 -16.59 -3.62 3.30
C PHE A 154 -15.63 -2.95 4.30
N GLN A 155 -14.59 -2.32 3.78
CA GLN A 155 -13.61 -1.58 4.57
C GLN A 155 -13.45 -0.19 3.99
N TYR A 156 -13.32 0.82 4.87
CA TYR A 156 -13.01 2.17 4.44
C TYR A 156 -11.53 2.25 4.07
N LYS A 157 -11.26 2.30 2.76
CA LYS A 157 -9.91 2.40 2.18
C LYS A 157 -9.93 3.45 1.08
N LYS A 158 -8.74 3.98 0.74
CA LYS A 158 -8.58 4.81 -0.45
C LYS A 158 -9.02 4.00 -1.67
N LEU A 159 -9.99 4.52 -2.41
CA LEU A 159 -10.45 3.89 -3.65
C LEU A 159 -9.31 3.96 -4.67
N ASP A 160 -8.77 2.79 -5.01
CA ASP A 160 -7.78 2.68 -6.08
C ASP A 160 -8.51 2.59 -7.42
N LYS A 161 -8.27 3.59 -8.28
CA LYS A 161 -8.82 3.68 -9.64
C LYS A 161 -8.35 2.51 -10.53
N ARG A 162 -7.37 1.72 -10.09
CA ARG A 162 -6.76 0.61 -10.83
C ARG A 162 -7.32 -0.77 -10.47
N MET A 163 -8.27 -0.86 -9.53
CA MET A 163 -8.80 -2.16 -9.07
C MET A 163 -9.60 -2.92 -10.13
N VAL A 164 -10.30 -2.20 -11.00
CA VAL A 164 -10.90 -2.77 -12.20
C VAL A 164 -10.03 -2.30 -13.35
N ILE A 165 -9.29 -3.23 -13.96
CA ILE A 165 -8.69 -2.98 -15.25
C ILE A 165 -9.86 -2.78 -16.21
N MET A 166 -10.34 -1.54 -16.36
CA MET A 166 -11.19 -1.16 -17.48
C MET A 166 -10.32 -1.17 -18.73
N GLU A 167 -10.01 -2.37 -19.17
CA GLU A 167 -9.32 -2.67 -20.39
C GLU A 167 -10.17 -2.14 -21.54
N SER A 168 -9.69 -1.10 -22.23
CA SER A 168 -10.28 -0.67 -23.50
C SER A 168 -10.28 -1.84 -24.48
N SER A 169 -11.32 -1.99 -25.31
CA SER A 169 -11.38 -3.01 -26.36
C SER A 169 -10.11 -3.04 -27.22
N ARG A 170 -9.57 -1.86 -27.54
CA ARG A 170 -8.28 -1.70 -28.23
C ARG A 170 -7.11 -2.38 -27.52
N ILE A 171 -7.06 -2.28 -26.19
CA ILE A 171 -6.00 -2.90 -25.37
C ILE A 171 -6.19 -4.42 -25.35
N VAL A 172 -7.43 -4.90 -25.26
CA VAL A 172 -7.76 -6.33 -25.34
C VAL A 172 -7.30 -6.92 -26.68
N GLU A 173 -7.58 -6.24 -27.79
CA GLU A 173 -7.14 -6.64 -29.13
C GLU A 173 -5.62 -6.71 -29.24
N LEU A 174 -4.91 -5.66 -28.80
CA LEU A 174 -3.43 -5.65 -28.80
C LEU A 174 -2.83 -6.78 -27.96
N ARG A 175 -3.46 -7.10 -26.83
CA ARG A 175 -3.06 -8.22 -25.98
C ARG A 175 -3.27 -9.56 -26.68
N GLN A 176 -4.42 -9.76 -27.31
CA GLN A 176 -4.70 -10.98 -28.07
C GLN A 176 -3.73 -11.15 -29.24
N GLU A 177 -3.48 -10.08 -29.99
CA GLU A 177 -2.51 -10.07 -31.09
C GLU A 177 -1.11 -10.43 -30.62
N PHE A 178 -0.64 -9.81 -29.53
CA PHE A 178 0.66 -10.12 -28.93
C PHE A 178 0.77 -11.60 -28.55
N LEU A 179 -0.22 -12.12 -27.81
CA LEU A 179 -0.22 -13.52 -27.36
C LEU A 179 -0.27 -14.50 -28.54
N HIS A 180 -1.02 -14.16 -29.58
CA HIS A 180 -1.09 -14.95 -30.81
C HIS A 180 0.26 -14.98 -31.54
N LYS A 181 0.93 -13.83 -31.70
CA LYS A 181 2.27 -13.74 -32.30
C LYS A 181 3.31 -14.52 -31.50
N VAL A 182 3.32 -14.36 -30.17
CA VAL A 182 4.21 -15.15 -29.29
C VAL A 182 3.99 -16.65 -29.49
N LYS A 183 2.74 -17.10 -29.59
CA LYS A 183 2.42 -18.51 -29.83
C LYS A 183 2.99 -18.99 -31.17
N ILE A 184 2.79 -18.23 -32.26
CA ILE A 184 3.34 -18.56 -33.59
C ILE A 184 4.87 -18.65 -33.54
N TYR A 185 5.56 -17.67 -32.94
CA TYR A 185 7.02 -17.68 -32.90
C TYR A 185 7.57 -18.85 -32.08
N ARG A 186 6.88 -19.25 -31.01
CA ARG A 186 7.22 -20.45 -30.23
C ARG A 186 7.03 -21.73 -31.04
N GLU A 187 5.94 -21.85 -31.80
CA GLU A 187 5.70 -22.98 -32.71
C GLU A 187 6.78 -23.06 -33.80
N GLN A 188 7.25 -21.90 -34.29
CA GLN A 188 8.37 -21.78 -35.23
C GLN A 188 9.75 -22.00 -34.60
N LYS A 189 9.83 -22.24 -33.27
CA LYS A 189 11.08 -22.36 -32.50
C LYS A 189 12.03 -21.18 -32.68
N ARG A 190 11.49 -19.97 -32.81
CA ARG A 190 12.29 -18.75 -32.88
C ARG A 190 12.79 -18.36 -31.49
N ASN A 191 14.00 -17.83 -31.43
CA ASN A 191 14.56 -17.34 -30.17
C ASN A 191 13.86 -16.02 -29.78
N LEU A 192 13.19 -16.02 -28.62
CA LEU A 192 12.52 -14.85 -28.08
C LEU A 192 13.46 -14.15 -27.10
N ILE A 193 13.83 -12.92 -27.42
CA ILE A 193 14.74 -12.11 -26.63
C ILE A 193 13.95 -10.96 -26.03
N TYR A 194 13.92 -10.92 -24.72
CA TYR A 194 13.25 -9.91 -23.92
C TYR A 194 14.28 -8.89 -23.44
N LEU A 195 14.02 -7.62 -23.67
CA LEU A 195 14.86 -6.53 -23.16
C LEU A 195 14.03 -5.57 -22.31
N ASP A 196 14.70 -4.93 -21.36
CA ASP A 196 14.14 -3.89 -20.52
C ASP A 196 15.25 -3.18 -19.75
N GLU A 197 14.94 -1.98 -19.28
CA GLU A 197 15.77 -1.20 -18.38
C GLU A 197 15.26 -1.30 -16.95
N THR A 198 16.18 -1.45 -16.01
CA THR A 198 15.90 -1.18 -14.61
C THR A 198 16.82 -0.11 -14.07
N TRP A 199 16.39 0.57 -13.02
CA TRP A 199 17.22 1.56 -12.35
C TRP A 199 17.45 1.20 -10.90
N TYR A 200 18.63 1.54 -10.40
CA TYR A 200 19.04 1.40 -9.01
C TYR A 200 19.57 2.76 -8.53
N ASP A 201 19.03 3.25 -7.42
CA ASP A 201 19.52 4.48 -6.81
C ASP A 201 20.63 4.11 -5.80
N THR A 202 21.80 4.76 -5.87
CA THR A 202 23.00 4.39 -5.06
C THR A 202 22.79 4.40 -3.54
N HIS A 203 21.79 5.11 -3.03
CA HIS A 203 21.43 5.11 -1.61
C HIS A 203 20.14 4.31 -1.33
N ASP A 204 19.68 3.48 -2.26
CA ASP A 204 18.56 2.58 -2.00
C ASP A 204 18.92 1.60 -0.87
N VAL A 205 18.06 1.59 0.15
CA VAL A 205 18.14 0.68 1.30
C VAL A 205 16.81 -0.04 1.49
N VAL A 206 16.85 -1.19 2.16
CA VAL A 206 15.65 -1.96 2.48
C VAL A 206 14.70 -1.11 3.32
N GLN A 207 13.45 -0.96 2.86
CA GLN A 207 12.45 -0.07 3.48
C GLN A 207 11.81 -0.67 4.74
N TYR A 208 11.90 -1.98 4.92
CA TYR A 208 11.25 -2.70 6.01
C TYR A 208 12.30 -3.45 6.83
N GLY A 209 12.29 -3.22 8.13
CA GLY A 209 13.18 -3.87 9.08
C GLY A 209 12.58 -3.87 10.47
N TRP A 210 13.19 -4.64 11.38
CA TRP A 210 12.84 -4.61 12.79
C TRP A 210 13.42 -3.34 13.41
N VAL A 211 12.55 -2.46 13.92
CA VAL A 211 12.91 -1.20 14.57
C VAL A 211 12.30 -1.14 15.96
N ASP A 212 12.96 -0.44 16.88
CA ASP A 212 12.39 -0.05 18.18
C ASP A 212 12.09 1.47 18.20
N ASP A 213 11.54 1.96 19.31
CA ASP A 213 11.28 3.41 19.51
C ASP A 213 12.56 4.22 19.78
N SER A 214 13.75 3.60 19.68
CA SER A 214 15.03 4.26 19.94
C SER A 214 15.68 4.77 18.66
N ASN A 215 16.50 5.82 18.81
CA ASN A 215 17.33 6.32 17.71
C ASN A 215 18.46 5.36 17.29
N LYS A 216 18.56 4.16 17.88
CA LYS A 216 19.59 3.15 17.54
C LYS A 216 19.21 2.33 16.30
N CYS A 217 17.93 2.29 15.94
CA CYS A 217 17.44 1.60 14.74
C CYS A 217 17.42 2.48 13.48
N ILE A 218 18.20 3.57 13.46
CA ILE A 218 18.34 4.46 12.30
C ILE A 218 19.43 3.90 11.38
N LEU A 219 19.08 3.68 10.10
CA LEU A 219 20.06 3.33 9.08
C LEU A 219 20.96 4.52 8.77
N ASN A 220 22.27 4.30 8.68
CA ASN A 220 23.23 5.29 8.20
C ASN A 220 23.15 5.42 6.66
N ALA A 221 21.98 5.80 6.16
CA ALA A 221 21.74 6.08 4.75
C ALA A 221 21.44 7.57 4.57
N PRO A 222 22.02 8.24 3.56
CA PRO A 222 21.70 9.62 3.26
C PRO A 222 20.19 9.78 2.94
N CYS A 223 19.58 10.89 3.36
CA CYS A 223 18.16 11.16 3.04
C CYS A 223 17.88 11.31 1.54
N ASN A 224 18.90 11.62 0.73
CA ASN A 224 18.76 11.69 -0.71
C ASN A 224 18.95 10.29 -1.34
N ARG A 225 18.31 10.04 -2.48
CA ARG A 225 18.42 8.75 -3.19
C ARG A 225 19.79 8.53 -3.86
N GLY A 226 20.69 9.51 -3.78
CA GLY A 226 21.98 9.44 -4.45
C GLY A 226 21.87 9.51 -5.98
N LYS A 227 22.88 8.99 -6.67
CA LYS A 227 22.92 8.89 -8.13
C LYS A 227 22.09 7.70 -8.61
N ARG A 228 21.44 7.86 -9.76
CA ARG A 228 20.71 6.78 -10.45
C ARG A 228 21.62 6.08 -11.44
N ILE A 229 21.64 4.76 -11.35
CA ILE A 229 22.27 3.87 -12.33
C ILE A 229 21.13 3.18 -13.09
N ILE A 230 21.18 3.25 -14.41
CA ILE A 230 20.30 2.54 -15.33
C ILE A 230 21.06 1.31 -15.83
N ILE A 231 20.40 0.17 -15.76
CA ILE A 231 20.89 -1.12 -16.19
C ILE A 231 19.98 -1.56 -17.34
N LEU A 232 20.53 -1.60 -18.55
CA LEU A 232 19.87 -2.13 -19.73
C LEU A 232 20.48 -3.49 -20.07
N HIS A 233 19.63 -4.48 -20.26
CA HIS A 233 20.06 -5.80 -20.71
C HIS A 233 18.96 -6.50 -21.50
N ALA A 234 19.36 -7.49 -22.30
CA ALA A 234 18.46 -8.45 -22.93
C ALA A 234 18.72 -9.90 -22.48
N GLY A 235 17.69 -10.74 -22.48
CA GLY A 235 17.79 -12.16 -22.14
C GLY A 235 16.78 -13.02 -22.88
N SER A 236 17.06 -14.31 -22.97
CA SER A 236 16.19 -15.35 -23.54
C SER A 236 15.94 -16.46 -22.53
N GLU A 237 15.30 -17.55 -22.94
CA GLU A 237 15.18 -18.77 -22.11
C GLU A 237 16.53 -19.36 -21.69
N ASN A 238 17.60 -19.09 -22.45
CA ASN A 238 18.96 -19.54 -22.16
C ASN A 238 19.72 -18.59 -21.21
N GLY A 239 19.06 -17.57 -20.67
CA GLY A 239 19.65 -16.55 -19.81
C GLY A 239 20.00 -15.26 -20.53
N PHE A 240 20.85 -14.46 -19.88
CA PHE A 240 21.28 -13.15 -20.38
C PHE A 240 22.16 -13.29 -21.63
N ILE A 241 21.96 -12.38 -22.60
CA ILE A 241 22.77 -12.34 -23.82
C ILE A 241 24.19 -11.86 -23.47
N PRO A 242 25.25 -12.62 -23.79
CA PRO A 242 26.61 -12.19 -23.46
C PRO A 242 26.95 -10.86 -24.13
N ASN A 243 27.73 -10.02 -23.45
CA ASN A 243 28.17 -8.71 -23.93
C ASN A 243 27.05 -7.71 -24.28
N ALA A 244 25.82 -7.93 -23.81
CA ALA A 244 24.68 -7.04 -24.01
C ALA A 244 24.32 -6.18 -22.79
N LEU A 245 25.15 -6.19 -21.73
CA LEU A 245 24.95 -5.36 -20.54
C LEU A 245 25.41 -3.92 -20.81
N LEU A 246 24.49 -2.97 -20.66
CA LEU A 246 24.80 -1.55 -20.68
C LEU A 246 24.47 -0.92 -19.33
N LEU A 247 25.44 -0.19 -18.78
CA LEU A 247 25.28 0.60 -17.57
C LEU A 247 25.34 2.08 -17.92
N SER A 248 24.29 2.82 -17.59
CA SER A 248 24.22 4.27 -17.82
C SER A 248 24.04 4.98 -16.48
N ALA A 249 24.85 6.00 -16.20
CA ALA A 249 24.69 6.77 -14.98
C ALA A 249 25.16 8.20 -15.16
N LYS A 250 24.35 9.14 -14.67
CA LYS A 250 24.69 10.56 -14.73
C LYS A 250 25.87 10.88 -13.82
N ASN A 251 26.94 11.45 -14.39
CA ASN A 251 28.09 12.00 -13.65
C ASN A 251 28.85 10.99 -12.75
N ILE A 252 29.09 9.77 -13.24
CA ILE A 252 30.04 8.84 -12.61
C ILE A 252 31.34 8.84 -13.43
N LYS A 253 32.31 9.68 -13.04
CA LYS A 253 33.62 9.77 -13.70
C LYS A 253 34.65 8.74 -13.21
N GLU A 254 34.35 7.99 -12.16
CA GLU A 254 35.35 7.20 -11.39
C GLU A 254 35.06 5.70 -11.34
N SER A 255 34.40 5.11 -12.33
CA SER A 255 34.09 3.69 -12.30
C SER A 255 34.51 3.00 -13.60
N CYS A 256 35.05 1.79 -13.46
CA CYS A 256 35.70 0.98 -14.49
C CYS A 256 34.77 0.38 -15.56
N ALA A 257 33.48 0.70 -15.53
CA ALA A 257 32.50 0.30 -16.53
C ALA A 257 32.20 1.49 -17.46
N ASP A 258 31.91 1.26 -18.73
CA ASP A 258 31.57 2.33 -19.68
C ASP A 258 30.23 2.98 -19.30
N TYR A 259 30.27 4.03 -18.47
CA TYR A 259 29.08 4.79 -18.10
C TYR A 259 28.75 5.83 -19.17
N HIS A 260 27.50 5.77 -19.65
CA HIS A 260 26.92 6.80 -20.50
C HIS A 260 26.00 7.74 -19.70
N GLU A 261 25.59 8.86 -20.31
CA GLU A 261 24.71 9.89 -19.73
C GLU A 261 23.28 9.36 -19.44
N ASP A 262 22.26 10.22 -19.38
CA ASP A 262 20.87 9.76 -19.25
C ASP A 262 20.48 8.88 -20.47
N MET A 263 19.54 7.93 -20.30
CA MET A 263 19.12 7.04 -21.40
C MET A 263 18.47 7.83 -22.53
N THR A 264 19.10 7.82 -23.72
CA THR A 264 18.63 8.52 -24.93
C THR A 264 18.36 7.54 -26.06
N SER A 265 17.56 7.95 -27.07
CA SER A 265 17.35 7.13 -28.27
C SER A 265 18.67 6.80 -28.98
N ASP A 266 19.62 7.73 -29.04
CA ASP A 266 20.91 7.49 -29.71
C ASP A 266 21.75 6.46 -28.95
N LEU A 267 21.75 6.51 -27.62
CA LEU A 267 22.44 5.52 -26.80
C LEU A 267 21.79 4.13 -26.95
N PHE A 268 20.46 4.06 -26.95
CA PHE A 268 19.73 2.82 -27.16
C PHE A 268 20.02 2.22 -28.54
N GLU A 269 19.99 3.03 -29.59
CA GLU A 269 20.25 2.57 -30.95
C GLU A 269 21.69 2.07 -31.12
N LYS A 270 22.68 2.78 -30.54
CA LYS A 270 24.07 2.30 -30.50
C LYS A 270 24.19 0.97 -29.76
N TRP A 271 23.50 0.80 -28.64
CA TRP A 271 23.50 -0.45 -27.90
C TRP A 271 22.90 -1.60 -28.71
N ILE A 272 21.77 -1.37 -29.40
CA ILE A 272 21.18 -2.36 -30.31
C ILE A 272 22.19 -2.78 -31.37
N GLU A 273 22.83 -1.82 -32.04
CA GLU A 273 23.75 -2.06 -33.14
C GLU A 273 25.06 -2.73 -32.70
N GLN A 274 25.66 -2.26 -31.61
CA GLN A 274 27.03 -2.63 -31.22
C GLN A 274 27.09 -3.79 -30.22
N GLN A 275 26.04 -3.97 -29.41
CA GLN A 275 26.03 -4.96 -28.33
C GLN A 275 24.96 -6.02 -28.51
N LEU A 276 23.72 -5.66 -28.87
CA LEU A 276 22.66 -6.65 -28.99
C LEU A 276 22.80 -7.49 -30.27
N ILE A 277 22.70 -6.87 -31.45
CA ILE A 277 22.69 -7.56 -32.75
C ILE A 277 23.88 -8.52 -32.92
N PRO A 278 25.13 -8.17 -32.57
CA PRO A 278 26.26 -9.08 -32.76
C PRO A 278 26.23 -10.33 -31.86
N ASN A 279 25.49 -10.31 -30.76
CA ASN A 279 25.51 -11.36 -29.74
C ASN A 279 24.23 -12.21 -29.72
N ILE A 280 23.28 -11.97 -30.64
CA ILE A 280 22.02 -12.72 -30.71
C ILE A 280 22.01 -13.69 -31.89
N SER A 281 21.22 -14.76 -31.76
CA SER A 281 21.03 -15.72 -32.86
C SER A 281 20.32 -15.07 -34.05
N PRO A 282 20.60 -15.48 -35.29
CA PRO A 282 19.88 -15.01 -36.46
C PRO A 282 18.38 -15.35 -36.35
N ASN A 283 17.53 -14.55 -37.01
CA ASN A 283 16.08 -14.77 -37.04
C ASN A 283 15.39 -14.73 -35.64
N SER A 284 16.02 -14.10 -34.65
CA SER A 284 15.42 -13.86 -33.33
C SER A 284 14.28 -12.84 -33.38
N VAL A 285 13.40 -12.92 -32.38
CA VAL A 285 12.33 -11.95 -32.13
C VAL A 285 12.67 -11.15 -30.88
N ILE A 286 12.77 -9.83 -31.03
CA ILE A 286 13.10 -8.90 -29.95
C ILE A 286 11.79 -8.34 -29.38
N ILE A 287 11.60 -8.54 -28.07
CA ILE A 287 10.42 -8.12 -27.33
C ILE A 287 10.80 -6.96 -26.42
N MET A 288 10.12 -5.83 -26.59
CA MET A 288 10.38 -4.60 -25.84
C MET A 288 9.11 -3.78 -25.61
N ASP A 289 9.15 -2.83 -24.67
CA ASP A 289 8.04 -1.94 -24.40
C ASP A 289 7.89 -0.81 -25.47
N ASN A 290 7.00 0.15 -25.20
CA ASN A 290 6.76 1.30 -26.09
C ASN A 290 7.34 2.60 -25.53
N ALA A 291 8.43 2.55 -24.75
CA ALA A 291 9.09 3.74 -24.26
C ALA A 291 9.45 4.68 -25.43
N SER A 292 9.44 5.98 -25.17
CA SER A 292 9.66 7.00 -26.21
C SER A 292 11.02 6.86 -26.88
N TYR A 293 12.04 6.46 -26.12
CA TYR A 293 13.39 6.28 -26.65
C TYR A 293 13.54 4.98 -27.46
N HIS A 294 12.75 3.93 -27.17
CA HIS A 294 12.63 2.74 -28.03
C HIS A 294 11.85 3.02 -29.32
N SER A 295 10.96 4.01 -29.28
CA SER A 295 9.94 4.28 -30.30
C SER A 295 10.23 5.55 -31.09
N ARG A 296 11.52 5.87 -31.30
CA ARG A 296 11.92 7.00 -32.12
C ARG A 296 11.44 6.79 -33.55
N GLN A 297 10.51 7.64 -33.99
CA GLN A 297 9.96 7.57 -35.35
C GLN A 297 10.97 8.10 -36.35
N LYS A 298 11.22 7.33 -37.41
CA LYS A 298 12.06 7.76 -38.54
C LYS A 298 11.43 8.95 -39.26
N ASN A 299 10.14 8.81 -39.60
CA ASN A 299 9.32 9.84 -40.21
C ASN A 299 8.20 10.23 -39.24
N LYS A 300 8.41 11.30 -38.48
CA LYS A 300 7.45 11.71 -37.44
C LYS A 300 6.15 12.18 -38.09
N ILE A 301 5.04 11.51 -37.76
CA ILE A 301 3.71 11.92 -38.22
C ILE A 301 3.41 13.32 -37.67
N PRO A 302 3.05 14.30 -38.53
CA PRO A 302 2.81 15.66 -38.08
C PRO A 302 1.69 15.77 -37.04
N ASN A 303 1.86 16.68 -36.09
CA ASN A 303 0.88 16.95 -35.04
C ASN A 303 0.60 18.45 -34.92
N THR A 304 -0.24 18.84 -33.95
CA THR A 304 -0.61 20.25 -33.73
C THR A 304 0.59 21.15 -33.44
N GLY A 305 1.72 20.62 -32.98
CA GLY A 305 2.97 21.36 -32.77
C GLY A 305 3.86 21.49 -34.01
N THR A 306 3.67 20.67 -35.05
CA THR A 306 4.51 20.66 -36.26
C THR A 306 4.34 21.96 -37.08
N LYS A 307 5.40 22.49 -37.68
CA LYS A 307 5.29 23.71 -38.51
C LYS A 307 4.46 23.39 -39.76
N LYS A 308 3.77 24.42 -40.29
CA LYS A 308 2.93 24.26 -41.48
C LYS A 308 3.73 23.75 -42.70
N GLN A 309 4.97 24.22 -42.85
CA GLN A 309 5.84 23.79 -43.93
C GLN A 309 6.18 22.30 -43.84
N ASP A 310 6.61 21.83 -42.67
CA ASP A 310 6.92 20.40 -42.47
C ASP A 310 5.68 19.49 -42.67
N ILE A 311 4.47 19.99 -42.38
CA ILE A 311 3.21 19.27 -42.69
C ILE A 311 3.03 19.14 -44.20
N ILE A 312 3.27 20.22 -44.95
CA ILE A 312 3.20 20.23 -46.42
C ILE A 312 4.25 19.29 -47.01
N ASP A 313 5.48 19.32 -46.49
CA ASP A 313 6.57 18.49 -46.98
C ASP A 313 6.30 17.00 -46.70
N PHE A 314 5.75 16.67 -45.52
CA PHE A 314 5.27 15.32 -45.22
C PHE A 314 4.15 14.87 -46.18
N MET A 315 3.18 15.75 -46.47
CA MET A 315 2.11 15.42 -47.42
C MET A 315 2.64 15.20 -48.84
N LYS A 316 3.64 15.98 -49.28
CA LYS A 316 4.30 15.79 -50.57
C LYS A 316 5.06 14.47 -50.63
N ASP A 317 5.83 14.14 -49.59
CA ASP A 317 6.56 12.87 -49.48
C ASP A 317 5.61 11.66 -49.58
N LYS A 318 4.42 11.77 -48.98
CA LYS A 318 3.38 10.74 -49.06
C LYS A 318 2.50 10.82 -50.31
N GLY A 319 2.80 11.70 -51.26
CA GLY A 319 2.06 11.84 -52.52
C GLY A 319 0.62 12.32 -52.36
N MET A 320 0.31 13.06 -51.29
CA MET A 320 -1.03 13.57 -51.03
C MET A 320 -1.31 14.88 -51.78
N GLU A 321 -2.55 15.05 -52.23
CA GLU A 321 -3.00 16.33 -52.79
C GLU A 321 -3.13 17.40 -51.70
N ILE A 322 -2.61 18.60 -52.00
CA ILE A 322 -2.60 19.73 -51.08
C ILE A 322 -3.60 20.78 -51.55
N PRO A 323 -4.69 21.03 -50.80
CA PRO A 323 -5.68 22.04 -51.19
C PRO A 323 -5.06 23.45 -51.24
N GLN A 324 -5.41 24.23 -52.26
CA GLN A 324 -5.04 25.65 -52.33
C GLN A 324 -5.64 26.42 -51.14
N LYS A 325 -4.86 27.34 -50.55
CA LYS A 325 -5.23 28.16 -49.37
C LYS A 325 -5.64 27.36 -48.12
N SER A 326 -5.00 26.22 -47.88
CA SER A 326 -5.25 25.37 -46.70
C SER A 326 -4.70 25.97 -45.40
N THR A 327 -5.47 25.84 -44.32
CA THR A 327 -5.04 26.13 -42.95
C THR A 327 -4.39 24.91 -42.32
N LYS A 328 -3.56 25.10 -41.28
CA LYS A 328 -2.89 23.99 -40.58
C LYS A 328 -3.88 22.95 -40.03
N ALA A 329 -5.06 23.38 -39.59
CA ALA A 329 -6.11 22.49 -39.09
C ALA A 329 -6.64 21.57 -40.20
N ILE A 330 -6.90 22.10 -41.40
CA ILE A 330 -7.38 21.33 -42.55
C ILE A 330 -6.34 20.29 -42.98
N LEU A 331 -5.05 20.68 -43.05
CA LEU A 331 -3.98 19.76 -43.43
C LEU A 331 -3.84 18.60 -42.43
N LEU A 332 -3.91 18.90 -41.13
CA LEU A 332 -3.87 17.86 -40.09
C LEU A 332 -5.10 16.96 -40.12
N ASP A 333 -6.28 17.47 -40.46
CA ASP A 333 -7.49 16.66 -40.62
C ASP A 333 -7.37 15.68 -41.79
N LEU A 334 -6.83 16.12 -42.92
CA LEU A 334 -6.54 15.25 -44.07
C LEU A 334 -5.57 14.13 -43.71
N ILE A 335 -4.50 14.46 -42.97
CA ILE A 335 -3.54 13.46 -42.48
C ILE A 335 -4.23 12.48 -41.51
N LYS A 336 -5.10 12.96 -40.62
CA LYS A 336 -5.81 12.08 -39.65
C LYS A 336 -6.81 11.13 -40.30
N ARG A 337 -7.40 11.50 -41.44
CA ARG A 337 -8.33 10.64 -42.19
C ARG A 337 -7.62 9.45 -42.83
N GLN A 338 -6.32 9.55 -43.09
CA GLN A 338 -5.52 8.46 -43.59
C GLN A 338 -4.85 7.71 -42.44
N LYS A 339 -4.75 6.38 -42.59
CA LYS A 339 -4.06 5.53 -41.61
C LYS A 339 -2.59 5.43 -42.01
N PHE A 340 -1.73 6.18 -41.34
CA PHE A 340 -0.28 6.06 -41.48
C PHE A 340 0.28 5.09 -40.45
N GLU A 341 1.07 4.12 -40.92
CA GLU A 341 1.84 3.26 -40.02
C GLU A 341 3.08 3.99 -39.52
N LYS A 342 3.44 3.73 -38.26
CA LYS A 342 4.60 4.35 -37.63
C LYS A 342 5.81 3.47 -37.91
N GLU A 343 6.81 4.06 -38.53
CA GLU A 343 8.12 3.43 -38.74
C GLU A 343 9.09 3.88 -37.65
N TYR A 344 9.62 2.93 -36.89
CA TYR A 344 10.61 3.20 -35.84
C TYR A 344 12.02 2.88 -36.33
N VAL A 345 13.00 3.68 -35.89
CA VAL A 345 14.40 3.52 -36.30
C VAL A 345 14.93 2.15 -35.86
N VAL A 346 14.69 1.79 -34.60
CA VAL A 346 15.11 0.51 -34.02
C VAL A 346 14.47 -0.68 -34.74
N ASP A 347 13.17 -0.62 -35.05
CA ASP A 347 12.46 -1.70 -35.72
C ASP A 347 13.04 -1.96 -37.11
N ASN A 348 13.33 -0.89 -37.86
CA ASN A 348 14.00 -0.97 -39.15
C ASN A 348 15.42 -1.54 -39.04
N LEU A 349 16.19 -1.08 -38.04
CA LEU A 349 17.55 -1.56 -37.80
C LEU A 349 17.57 -3.07 -37.53
N LEU A 350 16.67 -3.56 -36.67
CA LEU A 350 16.55 -4.99 -36.36
C LEU A 350 16.07 -5.79 -37.57
N GLN A 351 15.10 -5.26 -38.32
CA GLN A 351 14.58 -5.91 -39.53
C GLN A 351 15.63 -6.03 -40.64
N GLN A 352 16.45 -5.00 -40.85
CA GLN A 352 17.55 -5.02 -41.81
C GLN A 352 18.62 -6.06 -41.46
N ASN A 353 18.77 -6.37 -40.17
CA ASN A 353 19.67 -7.41 -39.67
C ASN A 353 18.99 -8.79 -39.55
N GLY A 354 17.80 -8.98 -40.11
CA GLY A 354 17.11 -10.27 -40.17
C GLY A 354 16.42 -10.67 -38.87
N HIS A 355 16.08 -9.71 -38.02
CA HIS A 355 15.34 -9.92 -36.77
C HIS A 355 13.95 -9.29 -36.83
N GLU A 356 13.03 -9.75 -35.99
CA GLU A 356 11.68 -9.20 -35.91
C GLU A 356 11.44 -8.53 -34.56
N VAL A 357 10.65 -7.45 -34.54
CA VAL A 357 10.28 -6.74 -33.32
C VAL A 357 8.85 -7.06 -32.93
N LEU A 358 8.64 -7.39 -31.65
CA LEU A 358 7.32 -7.54 -31.06
C LEU A 358 7.17 -6.60 -29.85
N ARG A 359 6.35 -5.56 -30.00
CA ARG A 359 6.08 -4.58 -28.94
C ARG A 359 5.11 -5.13 -27.91
N LEU A 360 5.39 -4.88 -26.63
CA LEU A 360 4.46 -5.22 -25.54
C LEU A 360 3.17 -4.40 -25.65
N PRO A 361 2.00 -4.98 -25.30
CA PRO A 361 0.78 -4.21 -25.15
C PRO A 361 0.94 -3.15 -24.05
N PRO A 362 0.41 -1.93 -24.23
CA PRO A 362 0.49 -0.88 -23.22
C PRO A 362 -0.04 -1.37 -21.87
N TYR A 363 0.73 -1.11 -20.80
CA TYR A 363 0.43 -1.51 -19.41
C TYR A 363 0.57 -3.01 -19.06
N TYR A 364 1.16 -3.84 -19.94
CA TYR A 364 1.40 -5.27 -19.67
C TYR A 364 2.89 -5.61 -19.55
N CYS A 365 3.59 -4.98 -18.60
CA CYS A 365 4.95 -5.40 -18.24
C CYS A 365 5.01 -6.86 -17.75
N ILE A 366 3.89 -7.43 -17.29
CA ILE A 366 3.80 -8.85 -16.89
C ILE A 366 4.15 -9.83 -18.03
N PHE A 367 4.04 -9.41 -19.30
CA PHE A 367 4.46 -10.23 -20.44
C PHE A 367 5.94 -10.13 -20.75
N ASN A 368 6.70 -9.33 -20.00
CA ASN A 368 8.13 -9.20 -20.09
C ASN A 368 8.81 -9.94 -18.91
N PRO A 369 9.31 -11.18 -19.09
CA PRO A 369 9.85 -11.97 -17.98
C PRO A 369 11.09 -11.36 -17.33
N ILE A 370 11.83 -10.49 -18.05
CA ILE A 370 13.01 -9.82 -17.52
C ILE A 370 12.68 -8.94 -16.30
N GLU A 371 11.46 -8.42 -16.21
CA GLU A 371 10.96 -7.68 -15.04
C GLU A 371 10.98 -8.52 -13.75
N LEU A 372 10.71 -9.83 -13.87
CA LEU A 372 10.84 -10.76 -12.75
C LEU A 372 12.30 -10.97 -12.34
N VAL A 373 13.21 -10.95 -13.33
CA VAL A 373 14.66 -11.04 -13.09
C VAL A 373 15.15 -9.78 -12.38
N TRP A 374 14.71 -8.59 -12.81
CA TRP A 374 14.99 -7.33 -12.14
C TRP A 374 14.45 -7.30 -10.71
N ALA A 375 13.22 -7.76 -10.49
CA ALA A 375 12.64 -7.87 -9.16
C ALA A 375 13.43 -8.83 -8.25
N ALA A 376 13.96 -9.92 -8.80
CA ALA A 376 14.81 -10.85 -8.04
C ALA A 376 16.18 -10.24 -7.71
N LEU A 377 16.78 -9.50 -8.65
CA LEU A 377 18.06 -8.83 -8.45
C LEU A 377 17.98 -7.73 -7.38
N LYS A 378 16.91 -6.92 -7.37
CA LYS A 378 16.70 -5.85 -6.39
C LYS A 378 16.39 -6.33 -4.96
N LYS A 379 16.08 -7.62 -4.78
CA LYS A 379 15.83 -8.22 -3.47
C LYS A 379 17.10 -8.76 -2.80
N LYS A 380 18.15 -9.00 -3.58
CA LYS A 380 19.47 -9.34 -3.08
C LYS A 380 20.18 -8.07 -2.65
#